data_AF-A0A6C0BTP9-F1
#
_entry.id   AF-A0A6C0BTP9-F1
#
_cell.length_a   1.000
_cell.length_b   1.000
_cell.length_c   1.000
_cell.angle_alpha   90.00
_cell.angle_beta   90.00
_cell.angle_gamma   90.00
#
_symmetry.space_group_name_H-M   'P 1'
#
loop_
_entity.id
_entity.type
_entity.pdbx_description
1 polymer ?
#
loop_
_entity_poly.entity_id
_entity_poly.type
_entity_poly.pdbx_seq_one_letter_code
_entity_poly.pdbx_strand_id
1 'polypeptide(L)'
;MYNYLVSYIFSFTFVTVTIAYILKIPYLLTNNKQLVNEYYGKNFSKSALLDLFLFAIYLGISQLLINYFNVNTILYKLITVAITTIFISGSFALYFLSKPVDKSFFSRWFHAVQYKAVVYDIILLTFSYFIYNYLLTISINKTLI
;
A
#
# COMPACT_ATOMS: atom_id res chain seq x y z
N MET A 1 10.24 -8.95 17.96
CA MET A 1 10.06 -7.54 17.54
C MET A 1 10.93 -7.18 16.33
N TYR A 2 12.24 -7.46 16.36
CA TYR A 2 13.17 -7.20 15.24
C TYR A 2 12.69 -7.80 13.89
N ASN A 3 12.28 -9.06 13.89
CA ASN A 3 11.83 -9.75 12.67
C ASN A 3 10.60 -9.09 12.01
N TYR A 4 9.72 -8.46 12.79
CA TYR A 4 8.53 -7.79 12.26
C TYR A 4 8.90 -6.47 11.58
N LEU A 5 9.71 -5.64 12.23
CA LEU A 5 10.17 -4.37 11.67
C LEU A 5 10.98 -4.60 10.38
N VAL A 6 11.92 -5.55 10.40
CA VAL A 6 12.74 -5.90 9.23
C VAL A 6 11.88 -6.43 8.08
N SER A 7 10.95 -7.35 8.36
CA SER A 7 10.04 -7.90 7.33
C SER A 7 9.16 -6.81 6.74
N TYR A 8 8.68 -5.87 7.57
CA TYR A 8 7.88 -4.73 7.12
C TYR A 8 8.68 -3.80 6.21
N ILE A 9 9.84 -3.30 6.65
CA ILE A 9 10.69 -2.40 5.84
C ILE A 9 11.10 -3.06 4.53
N PHE A 10 11.48 -4.34 4.59
CA PHE A 10 11.87 -5.08 3.40
C PHE A 10 10.69 -5.30 2.45
N SER A 11 9.51 -5.67 2.96
CA SER A 11 8.31 -5.82 2.13
C SER A 11 7.93 -4.51 1.44
N PHE A 12 7.93 -3.39 2.18
CA PHE A 12 7.66 -2.06 1.64
C PHE A 12 8.66 -1.71 0.53
N THR A 13 9.96 -1.86 0.80
CA THR A 13 11.01 -1.49 -0.16
C THR A 13 10.94 -2.36 -1.41
N PHE A 14 10.88 -3.68 -1.23
CA PHE A 14 10.83 -4.64 -2.33
C PHE A 14 9.62 -4.43 -3.21
N VAL A 15 8.44 -4.27 -2.62
CA VAL A 15 7.20 -4.11 -3.38
C VAL A 15 7.12 -2.74 -4.04
N THR A 16 7.50 -1.66 -3.37
CA THR A 16 7.52 -0.32 -3.97
C THR A 16 8.49 -0.28 -5.16
N VAL A 17 9.71 -0.80 -5.02
CA VAL A 17 10.67 -0.89 -6.14
C VAL A 17 10.09 -1.72 -7.28
N THR A 18 9.57 -2.91 -6.99
CA THR A 18 9.05 -3.82 -8.02
C THR A 18 7.84 -3.23 -8.74
N ILE A 19 6.82 -2.79 -8.00
CA ILE A 19 5.54 -2.35 -8.56
C ILE A 19 5.62 -0.93 -9.14
N ALA A 20 6.23 0.02 -8.42
CA ALA A 20 6.24 1.42 -8.84
C ALA A 20 7.36 1.73 -9.85
N TYR A 21 8.55 1.14 -9.68
CA TYR A 21 9.73 1.53 -10.48
C TYR A 21 10.04 0.55 -11.62
N ILE A 22 10.02 -0.76 -11.35
CA ILE A 22 10.33 -1.78 -12.37
C ILE A 22 9.13 -1.99 -13.29
N LEU A 23 8.00 -2.40 -12.72
CA LEU A 23 6.79 -2.72 -13.48
C LEU A 23 6.02 -1.48 -13.94
N LYS A 24 6.27 -0.32 -13.33
CA LYS A 24 5.61 0.96 -13.64
C LYS A 24 4.07 0.85 -13.61
N ILE A 25 3.53 0.01 -12.73
CA ILE A 25 2.09 -0.18 -12.54
C ILE A 25 1.32 1.16 -12.37
N PRO A 26 1.78 2.16 -11.58
CA PRO A 26 1.03 3.40 -11.46
C PRO A 26 0.93 4.16 -12.79
N TYR A 27 1.94 4.07 -13.66
CA TYR A 27 1.87 4.64 -15.01
C TYR A 27 0.87 3.91 -15.90
N LEU A 28 0.87 2.57 -15.85
CA LEU A 28 -0.01 1.72 -16.67
C LEU A 28 -1.49 1.87 -16.27
N LEU A 29 -1.78 1.91 -14.97
CA LEU A 29 -3.16 2.00 -14.47
C LEU A 29 -3.76 3.39 -14.68
N THR A 30 -3.00 4.43 -14.34
CA THR A 30 -3.57 5.80 -14.27
C THR A 30 -3.48 6.54 -15.59
N ASN A 31 -2.54 6.16 -16.47
CA ASN A 31 -2.15 6.92 -17.66
C ASN A 31 -1.74 8.38 -17.37
N ASN A 32 -1.48 8.74 -16.10
CA ASN A 32 -1.15 10.10 -15.68
C ASN A 32 0.36 10.23 -15.38
N LYS A 33 1.16 10.29 -16.44
CA LYS A 33 2.62 10.31 -16.32
C LYS A 33 3.16 11.50 -15.50
N GLN A 34 2.48 12.65 -15.57
CA GLN A 34 2.92 13.87 -14.89
C GLN A 34 2.84 13.73 -13.38
N LEU A 35 1.68 13.34 -12.84
CA LEU A 35 1.49 13.19 -11.39
C LEU A 35 2.27 12.00 -10.83
N VAL A 36 2.35 10.90 -11.58
CA VAL A 36 3.16 9.74 -11.17
C VAL A 36 4.64 10.13 -11.07
N ASN A 37 5.17 10.89 -12.03
CA ASN A 37 6.56 11.37 -11.98
C ASN A 37 6.78 12.44 -10.90
N GLU A 38 5.78 13.27 -10.62
CA GLU A 38 5.83 14.21 -9.48
C GLU A 38 6.00 13.46 -8.16
N TYR A 39 5.26 12.36 -7.98
CA TYR A 39 5.25 11.57 -6.74
C TYR A 39 6.47 10.65 -6.61
N TYR A 40 6.71 9.78 -7.58
CA TYR A 40 7.75 8.74 -7.52
C TYR A 40 9.12 9.20 -8.05
N GLY A 41 9.16 10.28 -8.83
CA GLY A 41 10.40 10.84 -9.38
C GLY A 41 10.86 12.04 -8.58
N LYS A 42 10.18 13.18 -8.74
CA LYS A 42 10.62 14.48 -8.19
C LYS A 42 10.59 14.53 -6.66
N ASN A 43 9.50 14.07 -6.06
CA ASN A 43 9.29 14.17 -4.61
C ASN A 43 9.54 12.85 -3.87
N PHE A 44 10.32 11.95 -4.47
CA PHE A 44 10.48 10.57 -3.99
C PHE A 44 10.74 10.47 -2.48
N SER A 45 11.71 11.20 -1.93
CA SER A 45 12.06 11.06 -0.51
C SER A 45 10.90 11.41 0.42
N LYS A 46 10.13 12.46 0.09
CA LYS A 46 8.96 12.89 0.87
C LYS A 46 7.79 11.92 0.68
N SER A 47 7.54 11.51 -0.55
CA SER A 47 6.49 10.55 -0.89
C SER A 47 6.74 9.18 -0.28
N ALA A 48 7.97 8.66 -0.36
CA ALA A 48 8.35 7.38 0.22
C ALA A 48 8.21 7.35 1.74
N LEU A 49 8.56 8.44 2.44
CA LEU A 49 8.35 8.54 3.88
C LEU A 49 6.86 8.54 4.24
N LEU A 50 6.05 9.25 3.46
CA LEU A 50 4.60 9.27 3.62
C LEU A 50 3.99 7.90 3.33
N ASP A 51 4.41 7.25 2.25
CA ASP A 51 3.96 5.90 1.87
C ASP A 51 4.32 4.88 2.93
N LEU A 52 5.52 4.96 3.50
CA LEU A 52 5.92 4.13 4.64
C LEU A 52 4.92 4.29 5.79
N PHE A 53 4.64 5.53 6.20
CA PHE A 53 3.69 5.79 7.26
C PHE A 53 2.26 5.30 6.95
N LEU A 54 1.75 5.58 5.74
CA LEU A 54 0.43 5.10 5.31
C LEU A 54 0.40 3.57 5.26
N PHE A 55 1.42 2.92 4.72
CA PHE A 55 1.54 1.46 4.73
C PHE A 55 1.41 0.86 6.13
N ALA A 56 2.06 1.46 7.12
CA ALA A 56 1.98 1.00 8.50
C ALA A 56 0.54 1.08 9.03
N ILE A 57 -0.19 2.17 8.72
CA ILE A 57 -1.60 2.32 9.10
C ILE A 57 -2.47 1.25 8.43
N TYR A 58 -2.36 1.09 7.11
CA TYR A 58 -3.20 0.15 6.38
C TYR A 58 -2.97 -1.29 6.84
N LEU A 59 -1.69 -1.73 6.88
CA LEU A 59 -1.35 -3.08 7.32
C LEU A 59 -1.62 -3.29 8.82
N GLY A 60 -1.43 -2.26 9.66
CA GLY A 60 -1.73 -2.31 11.08
C GLY A 60 -3.22 -2.54 11.34
N ILE A 61 -4.10 -1.77 10.69
CA ILE A 61 -5.55 -1.97 10.78
C ILE A 61 -5.95 -3.34 10.23
N SER A 62 -5.39 -3.75 9.08
CA SER A 62 -5.66 -5.09 8.54
C SER A 62 -5.25 -6.20 9.51
N GLN A 63 -4.10 -6.08 10.17
CA GLN A 63 -3.64 -7.06 11.15
C GLN A 63 -4.56 -7.11 12.38
N LEU A 64 -5.04 -5.96 12.86
CA LEU A 64 -6.01 -5.90 13.95
C LEU A 64 -7.30 -6.65 13.58
N LEU A 65 -7.83 -6.42 12.37
CA LEU A 65 -9.02 -7.13 11.89
C LEU A 65 -8.77 -8.63 11.71
N ILE A 66 -7.63 -9.02 11.14
CA ILE A 66 -7.23 -10.42 10.97
C ILE A 66 -7.20 -11.14 12.32
N ASN A 67 -6.61 -10.50 13.34
CA ASN A 67 -6.53 -11.05 14.68
C ASN A 67 -7.91 -11.10 15.36
N TYR A 68 -8.70 -10.03 15.24
CA TYR A 68 -10.03 -9.94 15.83
C TYR A 68 -10.98 -11.03 15.29
N PHE A 69 -10.94 -11.30 13.98
CA PHE A 69 -11.75 -12.33 13.34
C PHE A 69 -11.08 -13.71 13.26
N ASN A 70 -9.91 -13.89 13.88
CA ASN A 70 -9.13 -15.14 13.85
C ASN A 70 -8.92 -15.72 12.43
N VAL A 71 -8.60 -14.85 11.48
CA VAL A 71 -8.43 -15.23 10.07
C VAL A 71 -7.10 -15.96 9.90
N ASN A 72 -7.14 -17.28 9.65
CA ASN A 72 -5.92 -18.10 9.57
C ASN A 72 -5.41 -18.30 8.14
N THR A 73 -6.32 -18.44 7.17
CA THR A 73 -5.98 -18.72 5.77
C THR A 73 -5.38 -17.50 5.08
N ILE A 74 -4.27 -17.67 4.35
CA ILE A 74 -3.59 -16.59 3.63
C ILE A 74 -4.51 -15.85 2.65
N LEU A 75 -5.35 -16.58 1.91
CA LEU A 75 -6.31 -15.98 0.98
C LEU A 75 -7.26 -15.01 1.70
N TYR A 76 -7.84 -15.42 2.83
CA TYR A 76 -8.74 -14.57 3.61
C TYR A 76 -8.00 -13.39 4.25
N LYS A 77 -6.74 -13.55 4.67
CA LYS A 77 -5.91 -12.44 5.14
C LYS A 77 -5.70 -11.38 4.04
N LEU A 78 -5.41 -11.82 2.80
CA LEU A 78 -5.27 -10.91 1.65
C LEU A 78 -6.59 -10.20 1.32
N ILE A 79 -7.72 -10.90 1.41
CA ILE A 79 -9.06 -10.30 1.26
C ILE A 79 -9.30 -9.24 2.35
N THR A 80 -8.94 -9.52 3.61
CA THR A 80 -9.05 -8.53 4.70
C THR A 80 -8.21 -7.28 4.42
N VAL A 81 -6.99 -7.45 3.89
CA VAL A 81 -6.12 -6.33 3.49
C VAL A 81 -6.75 -5.52 2.35
N ALA A 82 -7.26 -6.19 1.32
CA ALA A 82 -7.94 -5.54 0.19
C ALA A 82 -9.16 -4.74 0.67
N ILE A 83 -10.01 -5.33 1.52
CA ILE A 83 -11.19 -4.65 2.08
C ILE A 83 -10.78 -3.44 2.93
N THR A 84 -9.79 -3.60 3.82
CA THR A 84 -9.26 -2.49 4.63
C THR A 84 -8.79 -1.35 3.72
N THR A 85 -8.09 -1.69 2.65
CA THR A 85 -7.58 -0.73 1.67
C THR A 85 -8.69 0.00 0.95
N ILE A 86 -9.75 -0.71 0.54
CA ILE A 86 -10.94 -0.13 -0.07
C ILE A 86 -11.58 0.88 0.89
N PHE A 87 -11.74 0.54 2.17
CA PHE A 87 -12.35 1.45 3.14
C PHE A 87 -11.50 2.71 3.36
N ILE A 88 -10.19 2.55 3.59
CA ILE A 88 -9.32 3.69 3.87
C ILE A 88 -9.10 4.54 2.60
N SER A 89 -8.58 3.94 1.52
CA SER A 89 -8.29 4.66 0.28
C SER A 89 -9.57 5.13 -0.42
N GLY A 90 -10.65 4.35 -0.36
CA GLY A 90 -11.96 4.76 -0.85
C GLY A 90 -12.52 5.95 -0.08
N SER A 91 -12.31 6.03 1.24
CA SER A 91 -12.69 7.21 2.03
C SER A 91 -11.88 8.45 1.65
N PHE A 92 -10.57 8.31 1.38
CA PHE A 92 -9.76 9.39 0.80
C PHE A 92 -10.29 9.83 -0.57
N ALA A 93 -10.57 8.88 -1.46
CA ALA A 93 -11.10 9.17 -2.79
C ALA A 93 -12.43 9.93 -2.70
N LEU A 94 -13.38 9.47 -1.88
CA LEU A 94 -14.66 10.13 -1.65
C LEU A 94 -14.48 11.54 -1.07
N TYR A 95 -13.59 11.68 -0.09
CA TYR A 95 -13.32 12.98 0.53
C TYR A 95 -12.78 13.98 -0.49
N PHE A 96 -11.76 13.61 -1.27
CA PHE A 96 -11.15 14.53 -2.23
C PHE A 96 -12.07 14.81 -3.43
N LEU A 97 -12.79 13.83 -3.96
CA LEU A 97 -13.71 14.01 -5.09
C LEU A 97 -14.95 14.82 -4.74
N SER A 98 -15.34 14.88 -3.45
CA SER A 98 -16.48 15.70 -3.00
C SER A 98 -16.16 17.20 -2.88
N LYS A 99 -14.88 17.58 -3.02
CA LYS A 99 -14.40 18.96 -2.88
C LYS A 99 -13.84 19.47 -4.20
N PRO A 100 -13.86 20.79 -4.47
CA PRO A 100 -13.18 21.34 -5.63
C PRO A 100 -11.67 21.05 -5.58
N VAL A 101 -11.06 20.90 -6.76
CA VAL A 101 -9.62 20.66 -6.90
C VAL A 101 -8.81 21.73 -6.17
N ASP A 102 -7.85 21.30 -5.35
CA ASP A 102 -6.92 22.18 -4.64
C ASP A 102 -5.46 21.93 -5.06
N LYS A 103 -4.53 22.67 -4.43
CA LYS A 103 -3.09 22.61 -4.74
C LYS A 103 -2.35 21.41 -4.13
N SER A 104 -3.00 20.61 -3.28
CA SER A 104 -2.40 19.42 -2.69
C SER A 104 -2.23 18.32 -3.73
N PHE A 105 -1.20 17.48 -3.54
CA PHE A 105 -0.97 16.33 -4.42
C PHE A 105 -2.20 15.40 -4.42
N PHE A 106 -2.72 15.04 -3.25
CA PHE A 106 -3.84 14.10 -3.14
C PHE A 106 -5.12 14.61 -3.81
N SER A 107 -5.45 15.90 -3.68
CA SER A 107 -6.60 16.47 -4.39
C SER A 107 -6.44 16.37 -5.90
N ARG A 108 -5.28 16.77 -6.45
CA ARG A 108 -4.98 16.61 -7.88
C ARG A 108 -4.98 15.14 -8.32
N TRP A 109 -4.41 14.27 -7.49
CA TRP A 109 -4.31 12.84 -7.75
C TRP A 109 -5.69 12.21 -7.88
N PHE A 110 -6.53 12.30 -6.85
CA PHE A 110 -7.85 11.68 -6.86
C PHE A 110 -8.78 12.29 -7.92
N HIS A 111 -8.69 13.58 -8.23
CA HIS A 111 -9.45 14.14 -9.35
C HIS A 111 -8.99 13.65 -10.72
N ALA A 112 -7.68 13.43 -10.91
CA ALA A 112 -7.15 13.03 -12.19
C ALA A 112 -7.27 11.52 -12.45
N VAL A 113 -7.11 10.69 -11.41
CA VAL A 113 -7.09 9.22 -11.56
C VAL A 113 -8.30 8.53 -10.94
N GLN A 114 -9.12 9.25 -10.15
CA GLN A 114 -10.34 8.75 -9.52
C GLN A 114 -10.08 7.46 -8.72
N TYR A 115 -11.00 6.50 -8.79
CA TYR A 115 -10.89 5.22 -8.10
C TYR A 115 -9.78 4.30 -8.62
N LYS A 116 -9.10 4.64 -9.72
CA LYS A 116 -7.89 3.90 -10.14
C LYS A 116 -6.76 4.01 -9.12
N ALA A 117 -6.73 5.10 -8.33
CA ALA A 117 -5.85 5.21 -7.16
C ALA A 117 -6.12 4.08 -6.15
N VAL A 118 -7.40 3.83 -5.85
CA VAL A 118 -7.81 2.79 -4.90
C VAL A 118 -7.40 1.40 -5.40
N VAL A 119 -7.59 1.14 -6.69
CA VAL A 119 -7.16 -0.13 -7.32
C VAL A 119 -5.64 -0.31 -7.22
N TYR A 120 -4.89 0.76 -7.46
CA TYR A 120 -3.44 0.74 -7.30
C TYR A 120 -3.03 0.43 -5.85
N ASP A 121 -3.64 1.09 -4.87
CA ASP A 121 -3.36 0.86 -3.45
C ASP A 121 -3.67 -0.59 -3.05
N ILE A 122 -4.76 -1.18 -3.56
CA ILE A 122 -5.11 -2.59 -3.31
C ILE A 122 -3.99 -3.51 -3.79
N ILE A 123 -3.52 -3.33 -5.04
CA ILE A 123 -2.44 -4.13 -5.61
C ILE A 123 -1.17 -3.98 -4.77
N LEU A 124 -0.82 -2.74 -4.43
CA LEU A 124 0.40 -2.42 -3.70
C LEU A 124 0.40 -3.04 -2.29
N LEU A 125 -0.70 -2.87 -1.54
CA LEU A 125 -0.80 -3.32 -0.14
C LEU A 125 -1.03 -4.83 -0.01
N THR A 126 -1.83 -5.44 -0.87
CA THR A 126 -2.04 -6.89 -0.84
C THR A 126 -0.75 -7.64 -1.17
N PHE A 127 0.00 -7.18 -2.18
CA PHE A 127 1.29 -7.77 -2.51
C PHE A 127 2.33 -7.53 -1.41
N SER A 128 2.33 -6.35 -0.79
CA SER A 128 3.19 -6.06 0.35
C SER A 128 2.90 -6.94 1.55
N TYR A 129 1.62 -7.14 1.88
CA TYR A 129 1.24 -8.04 2.96
C TYR A 129 1.63 -9.49 2.66
N PHE A 130 1.48 -9.95 1.40
CA PHE A 130 1.92 -11.27 0.98
C PHE A 130 3.42 -11.47 1.23
N ILE A 131 4.26 -10.54 0.77
CA ILE A 131 5.71 -10.58 0.98
C ILE A 131 6.05 -10.50 2.47
N TYR A 132 5.41 -9.61 3.21
CA TYR A 132 5.58 -9.49 4.67
C TYR A 132 5.29 -10.81 5.39
N ASN A 133 4.17 -11.46 5.07
CA ASN A 133 3.77 -12.72 5.69
C ASN A 133 4.74 -13.87 5.34
N TYR A 134 5.21 -13.90 4.09
CA TYR A 134 6.21 -14.85 3.62
C TYR A 134 7.55 -14.70 4.36
N LEU A 135 8.03 -13.47 4.52
CA LEU A 135 9.27 -13.18 5.24
C LEU A 135 9.19 -13.56 6.72
N LEU A 136 8.05 -13.28 7.37
CA LEU A 136 7.82 -13.71 8.75
C LEU A 136 7.84 -15.23 8.89
N THR A 137 7.20 -15.94 7.95
CA THR A 137 7.16 -17.41 7.97
C THR A 137 8.57 -18.00 7.86
N ILE A 138 9.40 -17.49 6.95
CA ILE A 138 10.80 -17.93 6.83
C ILE A 138 11.60 -17.59 8.09
N SER A 139 11.44 -16.37 8.61
CA SER A 139 12.20 -15.92 9.77
C SER A 139 11.88 -16.73 11.02
N ILE A 140 10.63 -17.12 11.23
CA ILE A 140 10.20 -17.93 12.38
C ILE A 140 10.72 -19.37 12.24
N ASN A 141 10.66 -19.95 11.04
CA ASN A 141 11.16 -21.31 10.80
C ASN A 141 12.67 -21.43 11.05
N LYS A 142 13.45 -20.38 10.74
CA LYS A 142 14.90 -20.35 11.04
C LYS A 142 15.24 -20.29 12.52
N THR A 143 14.33 -19.84 13.38
CA THR A 143 14.53 -19.82 14.85
C THR A 143 14.15 -21.13 15.54
N LEU A 144 13.46 -22.05 14.84
CA LEU A 144 13.02 -23.34 15.39
C LEU A 144 13.94 -24.50 15.00
N ILE A 145 14.92 -24.26 14.12
CA ILE A 145 15.99 -25.19 13.71
C ILE A 145 17.26 -24.77 14.45
#